data_AF-A0A1C7I856-F1
#
_entry.id   AF-A0A1C7I856-F1
#
_cell.length_a   1.000
_cell.length_b   1.000
_cell.length_c   1.000
_cell.angle_alpha   90.00
_cell.angle_beta   90.00
_cell.angle_gamma   90.00
#
_symmetry.space_group_name_H-M   'P 1'
#
loop_
_entity.id
_entity.type
_entity.pdbx_description
1 polymer ?
#
loop_
_entity_poly.entity_id
_entity_poly.type
_entity_poly.pdbx_seq_one_letter_code
_entity_poly.pdbx_strand_id
1 'polypeptide(L)'
;MSKIKKVLGIMLGVMLLCSQALLVSAAPVDTVNVERQYLENGDYIETVISESPIASYASNSKSGSKTSTYYNSDDVALWYVKVTGSFTYTGSSVRCTGASVSADSYSSYWGISNRSSSYSGNIATAKATGTHYFGNAVVERVNETVNLSCSVNGSLY
;
A
#
# COMPACT_ATOMS: atom_id res chain seq x y z
N MET A 1 54.56 1.77 24.77
CA MET A 1 53.49 0.85 24.30
C MET A 1 52.11 1.06 24.97
N SER A 2 51.97 1.84 26.05
CA SER A 2 50.67 2.05 26.74
C SER A 2 49.70 3.00 26.02
N LYS A 3 50.20 4.04 25.31
CA LYS A 3 49.33 5.03 24.63
C LYS A 3 48.60 4.48 23.38
N ILE A 4 49.19 3.52 22.66
CA ILE A 4 48.57 2.88 21.48
C ILE A 4 47.37 1.99 21.87
N LYS A 5 47.46 1.31 23.03
CA LYS A 5 46.36 0.48 23.55
C LYS A 5 45.12 1.29 23.92
N LYS A 6 45.29 2.54 24.39
CA LYS A 6 44.19 3.45 24.74
C LYS A 6 43.48 4.03 23.51
N VAL A 7 44.22 4.33 22.44
CA VAL A 7 43.65 4.83 21.18
C VAL A 7 42.90 3.72 20.43
N LEU A 8 43.42 2.49 20.45
CA LEU A 8 42.75 1.33 19.84
C LEU A 8 41.44 0.96 20.55
N GLY A 9 41.40 1.09 21.89
CA GLY A 9 40.18 0.85 22.67
C GLY A 9 39.09 1.89 22.45
N ILE A 10 39.46 3.15 22.22
CA ILE A 10 38.50 4.24 21.93
C ILE A 10 37.96 4.13 20.49
N MET A 11 38.78 3.70 19.52
CA MET A 11 38.33 3.51 18.13
C MET A 11 37.37 2.31 18.00
N LEU A 12 37.52 1.26 18.81
CA LEU A 12 36.57 0.13 18.85
C LEU A 12 35.19 0.50 19.44
N GLY A 13 35.14 1.46 20.38
CA GLY A 13 33.89 1.87 21.02
C GLY A 13 32.96 2.70 20.13
N VAL A 14 33.53 3.49 19.20
CA VAL A 14 32.74 4.34 18.27
C VAL A 14 32.13 3.52 17.13
N MET A 15 32.75 2.40 16.75
CA MET A 15 32.24 1.51 15.70
C MET A 15 31.01 0.69 16.15
N LEU A 16 30.81 0.51 17.46
CA LEU A 16 29.67 -0.23 18.03
C LEU A 16 28.37 0.58 18.10
N LEU A 17 28.40 1.89 17.89
CA LEU A 17 27.20 2.75 17.95
C LEU A 17 26.47 2.91 16.61
N CYS A 18 27.06 2.41 15.51
CA CYS A 18 26.48 2.51 14.16
C CYS A 18 25.71 1.25 13.69
N SER A 19 25.61 0.20 14.50
CA SER A 19 24.98 -1.07 14.11
C SER A 19 23.59 -1.28 14.72
N GLN A 20 22.82 -0.22 14.94
CA GLN A 20 21.37 -0.36 15.05
C GLN A 20 20.80 -0.46 13.63
N ALA A 21 21.11 -1.58 12.97
CA ALA A 21 20.31 -2.02 11.84
C ALA A 21 18.90 -2.23 12.40
N LEU A 22 17.99 -1.30 12.07
CA LEU A 22 16.57 -1.49 12.27
C LEU A 22 16.23 -2.83 11.59
N LEU A 23 16.07 -3.88 12.39
CA LEU A 23 15.38 -5.08 11.96
C LEU A 23 13.92 -4.67 11.78
N VAL A 24 13.62 -4.06 10.64
CA VAL A 24 12.26 -4.00 10.11
C VAL A 24 11.92 -5.43 9.74
N SER A 25 11.35 -6.14 10.73
CA SER A 25 10.65 -7.38 10.44
C SER A 25 9.43 -7.00 9.59
N ALA A 26 9.50 -7.29 8.30
CA ALA A 26 8.32 -7.30 7.45
C ALA A 26 7.51 -8.52 7.88
N ALA A 27 6.62 -8.33 8.85
CA ALA A 27 5.65 -9.37 9.18
C ALA A 27 4.79 -9.67 7.93
N PRO A 28 4.38 -10.94 7.74
CA PRO A 28 3.63 -11.35 6.56
C PRO A 28 2.36 -10.51 6.43
N VAL A 29 2.12 -9.99 5.24
CA VAL A 29 0.88 -9.29 4.90
C VAL A 29 -0.17 -10.36 4.62
N ASP A 30 -1.18 -10.46 5.48
CA ASP A 30 -2.27 -11.41 5.29
C ASP A 30 -3.18 -10.92 4.17
N THR A 31 -3.25 -11.72 3.10
CA THR A 31 -4.15 -11.45 1.98
C THR A 31 -5.53 -11.98 2.34
N VAL A 32 -6.52 -11.09 2.36
CA VAL A 32 -7.87 -11.39 2.85
C VAL A 32 -8.83 -11.73 1.70
N ASN A 33 -8.69 -11.05 0.56
CA ASN A 33 -9.59 -11.22 -0.58
C ASN A 33 -8.87 -10.89 -1.89
N VAL A 34 -9.23 -11.61 -2.95
CA VAL A 34 -8.79 -11.37 -4.33
C VAL A 34 -10.03 -11.42 -5.23
N GLU A 35 -10.27 -10.36 -5.98
CA GLU A 35 -11.36 -10.25 -6.95
C GLU A 35 -10.80 -9.84 -8.31
N ARG A 36 -11.40 -10.33 -9.40
CA ARG A 36 -11.02 -9.95 -10.76
C ARG A 36 -12.24 -9.49 -11.54
N GLN A 37 -12.13 -8.31 -12.15
CA GLN A 37 -13.11 -7.77 -13.08
C GLN A 37 -12.51 -7.76 -14.49
N TYR A 38 -13.07 -8.59 -15.38
CA TYR A 38 -12.66 -8.64 -16.79
C TYR A 38 -13.32 -7.52 -17.60
N LEU A 39 -12.56 -6.93 -18.50
CA LEU A 39 -12.97 -5.85 -19.40
C LEU A 39 -13.27 -6.43 -20.79
N GLU A 40 -14.04 -5.68 -21.60
CA GLU A 40 -14.49 -6.16 -22.92
C GLU A 40 -13.34 -6.43 -23.91
N ASN A 41 -12.20 -5.77 -23.73
CA ASN A 41 -11.00 -5.95 -24.55
C ASN A 41 -10.12 -7.14 -24.10
N GLY A 42 -10.53 -7.88 -23.07
CA GLY A 42 -9.79 -9.02 -22.51
C GLY A 42 -8.81 -8.66 -21.40
N ASP A 43 -8.56 -7.38 -21.15
CA ASP A 43 -7.81 -6.92 -19.97
C ASP A 43 -8.63 -7.16 -18.69
N TYR A 44 -8.02 -7.00 -17.52
CA TYR A 44 -8.74 -7.13 -16.25
C TYR A 44 -8.15 -6.27 -15.14
N ILE A 45 -8.97 -5.95 -14.15
CA ILE A 45 -8.54 -5.33 -12.91
C ILE A 45 -8.59 -6.39 -11.81
N GLU A 46 -7.46 -6.63 -11.15
CA GLU A 46 -7.41 -7.47 -9.95
C GLU A 46 -7.38 -6.58 -8.70
N THR A 47 -8.31 -6.83 -7.78
CA THR A 47 -8.39 -6.14 -6.50
C THR A 47 -7.98 -7.08 -5.37
N VAL A 48 -6.99 -6.66 -4.58
CA VAL A 48 -6.47 -7.42 -3.44
C VAL A 48 -6.64 -6.62 -2.15
N ILE A 49 -7.24 -7.23 -1.13
CA ILE A 49 -7.29 -6.69 0.23
C ILE A 49 -6.21 -7.36 1.07
N SER A 50 -5.47 -6.54 1.80
CA SER A 50 -4.36 -6.94 2.65
C SER A 50 -4.49 -6.31 4.03
N GLU A 51 -4.31 -7.11 5.07
CA GLU A 51 -4.31 -6.65 6.44
C GLU A 51 -2.89 -6.34 6.91
N SER A 52 -2.74 -5.27 7.70
CA SER A 52 -1.49 -5.01 8.38
C SER A 52 -1.30 -6.04 9.50
N PRO A 53 -0.13 -6.69 9.60
CA PRO A 53 0.14 -7.68 10.66
C PRO A 53 0.17 -7.05 12.07
N ILE A 54 0.20 -5.72 12.16
CA ILE A 54 0.18 -4.99 13.43
C ILE A 54 -1.27 -4.70 13.82
N ALA A 55 -1.95 -5.71 14.38
CA ALA A 55 -3.18 -5.50 15.12
C ALA A 55 -2.81 -5.04 16.54
N SER A 56 -3.01 -3.77 16.86
CA SER A 56 -2.99 -3.33 18.25
C SER A 56 -4.34 -3.69 18.88
N TYR A 57 -4.43 -4.91 19.42
CA TYR A 57 -5.60 -5.41 20.14
C TYR A 57 -6.00 -4.52 21.33
N ALA A 58 -5.05 -3.73 21.84
CA ALA A 58 -5.27 -2.80 22.94
C ALA A 58 -6.01 -1.50 22.53
N SER A 59 -6.06 -1.15 21.24
CA SER A 59 -6.57 0.15 20.78
C SER A 59 -7.77 0.11 19.85
N ASN A 60 -8.40 -1.05 19.64
CA ASN A 60 -9.61 -1.15 18.80
C ASN A 60 -9.39 -0.52 17.40
N SER A 61 -8.16 -0.61 16.91
CA SER A 61 -7.69 0.05 15.70
C SER A 61 -7.20 -0.99 14.71
N LYS A 62 -7.54 -0.80 13.44
CA LYS A 62 -7.11 -1.66 12.34
C LYS A 62 -6.58 -0.82 11.20
N SER A 63 -5.53 -1.31 10.55
CA SER A 63 -5.05 -0.77 9.29
C SER A 63 -4.92 -1.88 8.26
N GLY A 64 -5.10 -1.51 7.00
CA GLY A 64 -4.92 -2.40 5.89
C GLY A 64 -4.89 -1.62 4.59
N SER A 65 -4.80 -2.35 3.49
CA SER A 65 -4.80 -1.76 2.17
C SER A 65 -5.69 -2.54 1.23
N LYS A 66 -6.26 -1.82 0.26
CA LYS A 66 -6.86 -2.40 -0.94
C LYS A 66 -6.09 -1.89 -2.14
N THR A 67 -5.69 -2.80 -3.01
CA THR A 67 -4.95 -2.49 -4.24
C THR A 67 -5.74 -2.97 -5.43
N SER A 68 -6.05 -2.10 -6.37
CA SER A 68 -6.49 -2.47 -7.72
C SER A 68 -5.30 -2.40 -8.66
N THR A 69 -5.04 -3.47 -9.39
CA THR A 69 -3.97 -3.56 -10.38
C THR A 69 -4.59 -3.85 -11.74
N TYR A 70 -4.24 -3.05 -12.74
CA TYR A 70 -4.67 -3.24 -14.12
C TYR A 70 -3.71 -4.21 -14.81
N TYR A 71 -4.24 -5.28 -15.38
CA TYR A 71 -3.53 -6.29 -16.14
C TYR A 71 -4.00 -6.28 -17.59
N ASN A 72 -3.08 -6.54 -18.52
CA ASN A 72 -3.49 -6.82 -19.90
C ASN A 72 -3.96 -8.28 -20.06
N SER A 73 -4.53 -8.59 -21.22
CA SER A 73 -4.94 -9.95 -21.60
C SER A 73 -3.84 -11.03 -21.60
N ASP A 74 -2.56 -10.63 -21.53
CA ASP A 74 -1.41 -11.53 -21.40
C ASP A 74 -0.96 -11.74 -19.93
N ASP A 75 -1.80 -11.37 -18.96
CA ASP A 75 -1.53 -11.45 -17.51
C ASP A 75 -0.34 -10.58 -17.04
N VAL A 76 -0.01 -9.51 -17.78
CA VAL A 76 1.05 -8.56 -17.39
C VAL A 76 0.46 -7.41 -16.59
N ALA A 77 0.93 -7.23 -15.36
CA ALA A 77 0.59 -6.06 -14.54
C ALA A 77 1.13 -4.77 -15.19
N LEU A 78 0.25 -3.80 -15.44
CA LEU A 78 0.58 -2.55 -16.11
C LEU A 78 0.77 -1.39 -15.13
N TRP A 79 -0.15 -1.23 -14.19
CA TRP A 79 -0.11 -0.18 -13.16
C TRP A 79 -1.08 -0.51 -12.02
N TYR A 80 -0.96 0.19 -10.89
CA TYR A 80 -1.82 -0.03 -9.73
C TYR A 80 -2.27 1.26 -9.06
N VAL A 81 -3.36 1.15 -8.30
CA VAL A 81 -3.82 2.12 -7.31
C VAL A 81 -4.06 1.40 -6.00
N LYS A 82 -3.44 1.89 -4.94
CA LYS A 82 -3.58 1.37 -3.59
C LYS A 82 -4.08 2.46 -2.66
N VAL A 83 -5.11 2.13 -1.90
CA VAL A 83 -5.47 2.88 -0.69
C VAL A 83 -4.93 2.14 0.53
N THR A 84 -4.27 2.85 1.43
CA THR A 84 -3.98 2.38 2.78
C THR A 84 -4.87 3.14 3.74
N GLY A 85 -5.73 2.42 4.46
CA GLY A 85 -6.69 2.98 5.39
C GLY A 85 -6.37 2.63 6.84
N SER A 86 -6.71 3.55 7.76
CA SER A 86 -6.71 3.33 9.20
C SER A 86 -8.11 3.52 9.76
N PHE A 87 -8.51 2.63 10.67
CA PHE A 87 -9.87 2.53 11.20
C PHE A 87 -9.85 2.32 12.71
N THR A 88 -10.88 2.81 13.39
CA THR A 88 -11.22 2.44 14.77
C THR A 88 -12.59 1.76 14.79
N TYR A 89 -12.75 0.72 15.61
CA TYR A 89 -13.98 -0.07 15.69
C TYR A 89 -14.23 -0.57 17.12
N THR A 90 -15.48 -0.66 17.55
CA THR A 90 -15.84 -1.01 18.94
C THR A 90 -16.77 -2.22 19.06
N GLY A 91 -17.06 -2.91 17.95
CA GLY A 91 -18.15 -3.89 17.87
C GLY A 91 -19.52 -3.25 17.60
N SER A 92 -19.73 -2.00 18.04
CA SER A 92 -20.98 -1.25 17.84
C SER A 92 -20.84 -0.05 16.91
N SER A 93 -19.62 0.45 16.70
CA SER A 93 -19.32 1.58 15.82
C SER A 93 -18.00 1.38 15.08
N VAL A 94 -17.86 2.05 13.94
CA VAL A 94 -16.63 2.06 13.14
C VAL A 94 -16.41 3.43 12.51
N ARG A 95 -15.15 3.85 12.42
CA ARG A 95 -14.76 5.10 11.76
C ARG A 95 -13.41 4.97 11.09
N CYS A 96 -13.30 5.48 9.87
CA CYS A 96 -12.03 5.68 9.21
C CYS A 96 -11.36 6.94 9.78
N THR A 97 -10.11 6.80 10.21
CA THR A 97 -9.32 7.85 10.85
C THR A 97 -8.21 8.38 9.95
N GLY A 98 -7.95 7.74 8.81
CA GLY A 98 -6.99 8.21 7.84
C GLY A 98 -6.98 7.36 6.57
N ALA A 99 -6.53 7.98 5.48
CA ALA A 99 -6.30 7.34 4.20
C ALA A 99 -5.06 7.93 3.53
N SER A 100 -4.29 7.08 2.86
CA SER A 100 -3.22 7.48 1.96
C SER A 100 -3.31 6.72 0.64
N VAL A 101 -2.82 7.35 -0.42
CA VAL A 101 -2.76 6.78 -1.77
C VAL A 101 -1.33 6.43 -2.14
N SER A 102 -1.16 5.29 -2.80
CA SER A 102 0.06 4.90 -3.50
C SER A 102 -0.36 4.37 -4.87
N ALA A 103 0.22 4.91 -5.94
CA ALA A 103 -0.12 4.50 -7.30
C ALA A 103 1.10 4.70 -8.20
N ASP A 104 1.43 3.68 -8.97
CA ASP A 104 2.59 3.68 -9.85
C ASP A 104 2.40 2.77 -11.06
N SER A 105 3.28 2.91 -12.04
CA SER A 105 3.30 2.11 -13.25
C SER A 105 4.38 1.04 -13.17
N TYR A 106 4.07 -0.14 -13.70
CA TYR A 106 5.03 -1.20 -13.99
C TYR A 106 5.51 -1.14 -15.45
N SER A 107 4.82 -0.39 -16.31
CA SER A 107 5.08 -0.31 -17.74
C SER A 107 5.51 1.09 -18.16
N SER A 108 6.53 1.20 -19.01
CA SER A 108 6.94 2.48 -19.59
C SER A 108 5.88 3.09 -20.53
N TYR A 109 4.92 2.29 -20.99
CA TYR A 109 3.82 2.75 -21.84
C TYR A 109 2.64 3.30 -21.04
N TRP A 110 2.63 3.13 -19.71
CA TRP A 110 1.58 3.63 -18.83
C TRP A 110 2.12 4.72 -17.89
N GLY A 111 1.50 5.89 -17.90
CA GLY A 111 1.76 6.96 -16.94
C GLY A 111 0.66 7.07 -15.89
N ILE A 112 1.03 7.47 -14.66
CA ILE A 112 0.08 7.62 -13.55
C ILE A 112 0.03 9.08 -13.10
N SER A 113 -1.18 9.62 -12.99
CA SER A 113 -1.46 10.99 -12.59
C SER A 113 -2.70 11.07 -11.68
N ASN A 114 -3.07 12.30 -11.26
CA ASN A 114 -4.29 12.58 -10.47
C ASN A 114 -4.42 11.76 -9.18
N ARG A 115 -3.30 11.47 -8.51
CA ARG A 115 -3.26 10.73 -7.25
C ARG A 115 -3.94 11.56 -6.16
N SER A 116 -4.95 10.98 -5.52
CA SER A 116 -5.59 11.61 -4.36
C SER A 116 -6.10 10.57 -3.38
N SER A 117 -6.18 10.95 -2.11
CA SER A 117 -6.79 10.14 -1.05
C SER A 117 -7.78 10.96 -0.26
N SER A 118 -8.83 10.31 0.22
CA SER A 118 -9.82 10.89 1.12
C SER A 118 -10.40 9.81 2.02
N TYR A 119 -11.10 10.20 3.08
CA TYR A 119 -11.83 9.26 3.92
C TYR A 119 -13.10 9.90 4.46
N SER A 120 -14.13 9.09 4.64
CA SER A 120 -15.40 9.49 5.23
C SER A 120 -16.13 8.28 5.81
N GLY A 121 -16.86 8.48 6.91
CA GLY A 121 -17.56 7.38 7.59
C GLY A 121 -16.59 6.26 7.96
N ASN A 122 -16.79 5.08 7.41
CA ASN A 122 -15.96 3.88 7.58
C ASN A 122 -15.15 3.52 6.33
N ILE A 123 -14.95 4.46 5.41
CA ILE A 123 -14.37 4.22 4.08
C ILE A 123 -13.11 5.08 3.89
N ALA A 124 -12.03 4.44 3.47
CA ALA A 124 -10.84 5.06 2.90
C ALA A 124 -10.88 4.96 1.37
N THR A 125 -10.63 6.06 0.67
CA THR A 125 -10.71 6.14 -0.79
C THR A 125 -9.38 6.62 -1.37
N ALA A 126 -8.90 5.95 -2.41
CA ALA A 126 -7.83 6.43 -3.29
C ALA A 126 -8.32 6.56 -4.73
N LYS A 127 -7.77 7.53 -5.46
CA LYS A 127 -8.01 7.72 -6.89
C LYS A 127 -6.71 7.96 -7.63
N ALA A 128 -6.61 7.47 -8.85
CA ALA A 128 -5.58 7.84 -9.80
C ALA A 128 -6.06 7.64 -11.25
N THR A 129 -5.34 8.21 -12.21
CA THR A 129 -5.59 8.03 -13.65
C THR A 129 -4.39 7.33 -14.28
N GLY A 130 -4.61 6.14 -14.84
CA GLY A 130 -3.70 5.47 -15.77
C GLY A 130 -3.85 6.04 -17.16
N THR A 131 -2.75 6.42 -17.82
CA THR A 131 -2.74 6.93 -19.19
C THR A 131 -1.83 6.05 -20.04
N HIS A 132 -2.38 5.44 -21.09
CA HIS A 132 -1.62 4.63 -22.03
C HIS A 132 -1.07 5.48 -23.17
N TYR A 133 0.20 5.27 -23.49
CA TYR A 133 0.92 5.98 -24.53
C TYR A 133 1.39 5.04 -25.63
N PHE A 134 1.16 5.44 -26.88
CA PHE A 134 1.83 4.87 -28.04
C PHE A 134 2.76 5.92 -28.65
N GLY A 135 4.05 5.79 -28.35
CA GLY A 135 5.01 6.88 -28.57
C GLY A 135 4.63 8.10 -27.73
N ASN A 136 4.46 9.25 -28.38
CA ASN A 136 4.09 10.51 -27.70
C ASN A 136 2.57 10.76 -27.66
N ALA A 137 1.77 9.88 -28.24
CA ALA A 137 0.32 10.03 -28.31
C ALA A 137 -0.36 9.30 -27.14
N VAL A 138 -1.35 9.95 -26.53
CA VAL A 138 -2.24 9.29 -25.56
C VAL A 138 -3.30 8.51 -26.32
N VAL A 139 -3.36 7.20 -26.09
CA VAL A 139 -4.34 6.32 -26.73
C VAL A 139 -5.51 5.97 -25.81
N GLU A 140 -5.28 5.99 -24.49
CA GLU A 140 -6.31 5.62 -23.51
C GLU A 140 -6.07 6.33 -22.17
N ARG A 141 -7.16 6.59 -21.44
CA ARG A 141 -7.14 6.99 -20.03
C ARG A 141 -8.14 6.19 -19.23
N VAL A 142 -7.69 5.59 -18.13
CA VAL A 142 -8.50 4.82 -17.20
C VAL A 142 -8.46 5.51 -15.85
N ASN A 143 -9.62 5.93 -15.36
CA ASN A 143 -9.77 6.50 -14.02
C ASN A 143 -10.14 5.39 -13.04
N GLU A 144 -9.32 5.18 -12.02
CA GLU A 144 -9.54 4.14 -11.02
C GLU A 144 -9.85 4.76 -9.66
N THR A 145 -10.86 4.22 -8.97
CA THR A 145 -11.23 4.60 -7.60
C THR A 145 -11.28 3.36 -6.73
N VAL A 146 -10.41 3.29 -5.73
CA VAL A 146 -10.29 2.16 -4.81
C VAL A 146 -10.84 2.55 -3.44
N ASN A 147 -11.80 1.78 -2.96
CA ASN A 147 -12.43 2.01 -1.65
C ASN A 147 -12.16 0.83 -0.72
N LEU A 148 -11.51 1.09 0.42
CA LEU A 148 -11.33 0.13 1.50
C LEU A 148 -12.25 0.53 2.66
N SER A 149 -13.08 -0.41 3.11
CA SER A 149 -14.00 -0.20 4.22
C SER A 149 -13.64 -1.10 5.40
N CYS A 150 -14.13 -0.73 6.59
CA CYS A 150 -14.04 -1.55 7.79
C CYS A 150 -15.43 -1.74 8.39
N SER A 151 -15.72 -2.95 8.88
CA SER A 151 -16.96 -3.28 9.59
C SER A 151 -16.87 -2.92 11.07
N VAL A 152 -18.01 -2.89 11.77
CA VAL A 152 -18.05 -2.71 13.23
C VAL A 152 -17.29 -3.80 14.00
N ASN A 153 -17.13 -4.97 13.40
CA ASN A 153 -16.38 -6.11 13.95
C ASN A 153 -14.90 -6.09 13.57
N GLY A 154 -14.42 -5.06 12.88
CA GLY A 154 -13.02 -4.95 12.45
C GLY A 154 -12.66 -5.80 11.23
N SER A 155 -13.64 -6.20 10.40
CA SER A 155 -13.38 -6.88 9.13
C SER A 155 -13.18 -5.86 8.01
N LEU A 156 -12.13 -6.03 7.20
CA LEU A 156 -11.89 -5.18 6.03
C LEU A 156 -12.64 -5.72 4.80
N TYR A 157 -13.21 -4.82 3.99
CA TYR A 157 -13.91 -5.16 2.74
C TYR A 157 -13.87 -4.06 1.69
#